data_AF-A0A3S4I5K6-F1
#
_entry.id   AF-A0A3S4I5K6-F1
#
_cell.length_a   1.000
_cell.length_b   1.000
_cell.length_c   1.000
_cell.angle_alpha   90.00
_cell.angle_beta   90.00
_cell.angle_gamma   90.00
#
_symmetry.space_group_name_H-M   'P 1'
#
loop_
_entity.id
_entity.type
_entity.pdbx_description
1 polymer ?
#
loop_
_entity_poly.entity_id
_entity_poly.type
_entity_poly.pdbx_seq_one_letter_code
_entity_poly.pdbx_strand_id
1 'polypeptide(L)'
;MKYMIVLLLALFSTLSIAQETAPFTPDQEKQIENLIHAALFNDPASPRIGAKHPKLTLVNFTDYNCPYCKQLDPMLEKIVQKYPDVAVIIKPLPFKGESSVLAARIALTTWREHPQQFLALHEKTHAKARLPYG
;
A
#
# COMPACT_ATOMS: atom_id res chain seq x y z
N MET A 1 -43.64 41.11 8.78
CA MET A 1 -42.42 40.67 9.50
C MET A 1 -42.18 39.16 9.43
N LYS A 2 -43.17 38.30 9.76
CA LYS A 2 -42.97 36.84 9.79
C LYS A 2 -42.60 36.23 8.42
N TYR A 3 -43.18 36.74 7.33
CA TYR A 3 -42.84 36.31 5.96
C TYR A 3 -41.47 36.79 5.48
N MET A 4 -40.98 37.93 5.98
CA MET A 4 -39.67 38.49 5.61
C MET A 4 -38.52 37.66 6.20
N ILE A 5 -38.72 37.10 7.40
CA ILE A 5 -37.80 36.16 8.04
C ILE A 5 -37.80 34.81 7.32
N VAL A 6 -38.97 34.32 6.88
CA VAL A 6 -39.10 33.07 6.12
C VAL A 6 -38.46 33.17 4.74
N LEU A 7 -38.59 34.32 4.05
CA LEU A 7 -37.93 34.59 2.78
C LEU A 7 -36.40 34.71 2.90
N LEU A 8 -35.89 35.31 3.99
CA LEU A 8 -34.45 35.39 4.24
C LEU A 8 -33.84 34.00 4.50
N LEU A 9 -34.53 33.15 5.27
CA LEU A 9 -34.06 31.79 5.59
C LEU A 9 -34.06 30.86 4.38
N ALA A 10 -35.00 31.04 3.44
CA ALA A 10 -35.06 30.25 2.21
C ALA A 10 -33.89 30.54 1.24
N LEU A 11 -33.30 31.74 1.29
CA LEU A 11 -32.18 32.16 0.44
C LEU A 11 -30.82 31.61 0.91
N PHE A 12 -30.68 31.26 2.20
CA PHE A 12 -29.44 30.65 2.71
C PHE A 12 -29.32 29.16 2.41
N SER A 13 -30.43 28.48 2.06
CA SER A 13 -30.47 27.03 1.84
C SER A 13 -29.86 26.57 0.51
N THR A 14 -29.62 27.46 -0.45
CA THR A 14 -29.07 27.13 -1.78
C THR A 14 -27.56 27.38 -1.90
N LEU A 15 -26.94 27.97 -0.88
CA LEU A 15 -25.48 28.11 -0.75
C LEU A 15 -24.82 26.87 -0.14
N SER A 16 -25.39 25.68 -0.33
CA SER A 16 -24.56 24.47 -0.34
C SER A 16 -23.91 24.39 -1.71
N ILE A 17 -22.80 25.11 -1.86
CA ILE A 17 -21.85 24.83 -2.93
C ILE A 17 -21.48 23.36 -2.73
N ALA A 18 -21.97 22.52 -3.63
CA ALA A 18 -21.29 21.28 -3.96
C ALA A 18 -19.87 21.70 -4.34
N GLN A 19 -18.96 21.60 -3.38
CA GLN A 19 -17.55 21.79 -3.64
C GLN A 19 -17.10 20.54 -4.38
N GLU A 20 -17.41 20.49 -5.68
CA GLU A 20 -16.73 19.58 -6.58
C GLU A 20 -15.24 19.88 -6.40
N THR A 21 -14.48 18.86 -5.98
CA THR A 21 -13.03 18.98 -5.91
C THR A 21 -12.56 19.42 -7.30
N ALA A 22 -12.07 20.66 -7.41
CA ALA A 22 -11.55 21.15 -8.67
C ALA A 22 -10.52 20.15 -9.20
N PRO A 23 -10.56 19.81 -10.50
CA PRO A 23 -9.59 18.90 -11.08
C PRO A 23 -8.17 19.45 -10.89
N PHE A 24 -7.20 18.55 -10.66
CA PHE A 24 -5.80 18.93 -10.52
C PHE A 24 -5.31 19.65 -11.80
N THR A 25 -4.45 20.65 -11.64
CA THR A 25 -3.76 21.25 -12.78
C THR A 25 -2.72 20.28 -13.35
N PRO A 26 -2.31 20.42 -14.63
CA PRO A 26 -1.28 19.55 -15.22
C PRO A 26 0.04 19.51 -14.41
N ASP A 27 0.43 20.64 -13.81
CA ASP A 27 1.61 20.70 -12.93
C ASP A 27 1.41 19.93 -11.63
N GLN A 28 0.21 19.99 -11.05
CA GLN A 28 -0.14 19.21 -9.86
C GLN A 28 -0.16 17.71 -10.18
N GLU A 29 -0.74 17.31 -11.31
CA GLU A 29 -0.74 15.91 -11.75
C GLU A 29 0.69 15.37 -11.90
N LYS A 30 1.57 16.12 -12.58
CA LYS A 30 2.98 15.74 -12.74
C LYS A 30 3.73 15.67 -11.42
N GLN A 31 3.45 16.58 -10.50
CA GLN A 31 4.04 16.55 -9.16
C GLN A 31 3.57 15.31 -8.38
N ILE A 32 2.27 14.99 -8.44
CA ILE A 32 1.68 13.81 -7.80
C ILE A 32 2.27 12.53 -8.40
N GLU A 33 2.45 12.45 -9.72
CA GLU A 33 3.07 11.31 -10.39
C GLU A 33 4.49 11.05 -9.85
N ASN A 34 5.32 12.10 -9.75
CA ASN A 34 6.66 11.97 -9.20
C ASN A 34 6.65 11.50 -7.74
N LEU A 35 5.71 12.00 -6.93
CA LEU A 35 5.54 11.59 -5.54
C LEU A 35 5.12 10.12 -5.44
N ILE A 36 4.16 9.68 -6.27
CA ILE A 36 3.72 8.28 -6.33
C ILE A 36 4.89 7.39 -6.75
N HIS A 37 5.63 7.75 -7.80
CA HIS A 37 6.78 6.98 -8.25
C HIS A 37 7.83 6.84 -7.13
N ALA A 38 8.16 7.94 -6.44
CA ALA A 38 9.09 7.89 -5.32
C ALA A 38 8.56 7.00 -4.17
N ALA A 39 7.28 7.13 -3.81
CA ALA A 39 6.66 6.32 -2.76
C ALA A 39 6.61 4.82 -3.11
N LEU A 40 6.38 4.48 -4.37
CA LEU A 40 6.35 3.10 -4.85
C LEU A 40 7.74 2.45 -4.78
N PHE A 41 8.76 3.13 -5.32
CA PHE A 41 10.05 2.49 -5.63
C PHE A 41 11.21 2.86 -4.70
N ASN A 42 11.14 4.02 -4.04
CA ASN A 42 12.28 4.61 -3.32
C ASN A 42 12.03 4.78 -1.81
N ASP A 43 10.96 4.21 -1.26
CA ASP A 43 10.73 4.19 0.17
C ASP A 43 11.71 3.21 0.86
N PRO A 44 12.66 3.68 1.69
CA PRO A 44 13.62 2.82 2.38
C PRO A 44 12.94 1.93 3.44
N ALA A 45 11.73 2.26 3.91
CA ALA A 45 10.99 1.44 4.86
C ALA A 45 10.25 0.27 4.19
N SER A 46 10.20 0.24 2.86
CA SER A 46 9.58 -0.85 2.11
C SER A 46 10.58 -1.97 1.83
N PRO A 47 10.29 -3.22 2.27
CA PRO A 47 11.19 -4.34 2.05
C PRO A 47 11.43 -4.63 0.57
N ARG A 48 12.66 -5.03 0.25
CA ARG A 48 13.07 -5.42 -1.12
C ARG A 48 13.67 -6.82 -1.12
N ILE A 49 13.25 -7.64 -2.08
CA ILE A 49 13.80 -8.97 -2.37
C ILE A 49 14.41 -8.92 -3.78
N GLY A 50 15.60 -9.51 -3.95
CA GLY A 50 16.29 -9.59 -5.25
C GLY A 50 17.40 -8.55 -5.44
N ALA A 51 17.60 -8.12 -6.68
CA ALA A 51 18.72 -7.24 -7.05
C ALA A 51 18.74 -5.91 -6.28
N LYS A 52 19.95 -5.48 -5.89
CA LYS A 52 20.20 -4.13 -5.34
C LYS A 52 20.06 -3.04 -6.41
N HIS A 53 20.42 -3.34 -7.66
CA HIS A 53 20.33 -2.45 -8.81
C HIS A 53 19.56 -3.15 -9.95
N PRO A 54 18.24 -3.31 -9.82
CA PRO A 54 17.44 -4.07 -10.78
C PRO A 54 17.19 -3.28 -12.07
N LYS A 55 17.06 -3.98 -13.20
CA LYS A 55 16.52 -3.42 -14.44
C LYS A 55 15.00 -3.33 -14.42
N LEU A 56 14.35 -4.20 -13.64
CA LEU A 56 12.90 -4.21 -13.44
C LEU A 56 12.58 -4.37 -11.95
N THR A 57 11.76 -3.47 -11.42
CA THR A 57 11.24 -3.58 -10.05
C THR A 57 9.74 -3.83 -10.09
N LEU A 58 9.30 -4.95 -9.54
CA LEU A 58 7.89 -5.22 -9.27
C LEU A 58 7.51 -4.62 -7.92
N VAL A 59 6.29 -4.11 -7.80
CA VAL A 59 5.71 -3.69 -6.51
C VAL A 59 4.56 -4.62 -6.19
N ASN A 60 4.71 -5.42 -5.14
CA ASN A 60 3.71 -6.37 -4.69
C ASN A 60 2.94 -5.81 -3.48
N PHE A 61 1.69 -5.42 -3.70
CA PHE A 61 0.76 -5.11 -2.61
C PHE A 61 0.17 -6.40 -2.06
N THR A 62 0.42 -6.70 -0.78
CA THR A 62 0.17 -8.03 -0.21
C THR A 62 -0.43 -7.97 1.18
N ASP A 63 -1.19 -9.00 1.55
CA ASP A 63 -1.66 -9.23 2.91
C ASP A 63 -1.26 -10.65 3.34
N TYR A 64 -0.61 -10.78 4.50
CA TYR A 64 -0.15 -12.04 5.06
C TYR A 64 -1.26 -13.06 5.34
N ASN A 65 -2.52 -12.65 5.44
CA ASN A 65 -3.68 -13.53 5.61
C ASN A 65 -4.48 -13.73 4.32
N CYS A 66 -4.08 -13.14 3.19
CA CYS A 66 -4.80 -13.29 1.92
C CYS A 66 -4.42 -14.60 1.23
N PRO A 67 -5.38 -15.50 0.92
CA PRO A 67 -5.09 -16.77 0.27
C PRO A 67 -4.37 -16.62 -1.08
N TYR A 68 -4.79 -15.66 -1.91
CA TYR A 68 -4.15 -15.41 -3.21
C TYR A 68 -2.75 -14.83 -3.06
N CYS A 69 -2.52 -13.96 -2.07
CA CYS A 69 -1.17 -13.46 -1.78
C CYS A 69 -0.24 -14.62 -1.40
N LYS A 70 -0.70 -15.55 -0.54
CA LYS A 70 0.07 -16.75 -0.18
C LYS A 70 0.39 -17.66 -1.38
N GLN A 71 -0.49 -17.70 -2.38
CA GLN A 71 -0.24 -18.44 -3.61
C GLN A 71 0.74 -17.72 -4.54
N LEU A 72 0.67 -16.39 -4.61
CA LEU A 72 1.51 -15.55 -5.47
C LEU A 72 2.95 -15.44 -4.96
N ASP A 73 3.14 -15.34 -3.65
CA ASP A 73 4.42 -15.01 -3.02
C ASP A 73 5.58 -15.95 -3.44
N PRO A 74 5.41 -17.29 -3.41
CA PRO A 74 6.46 -18.21 -3.88
C PRO A 74 6.76 -18.09 -5.38
N MET A 75 5.83 -17.55 -6.18
CA MET A 75 6.09 -17.31 -7.61
C MET A 75 6.97 -16.08 -7.82
N LEU A 76 6.79 -15.03 -7.02
CA LEU A 76 7.63 -13.83 -7.05
C LEU A 76 9.07 -14.15 -6.63
N GLU A 77 9.25 -14.99 -5.61
CA GLU A 77 10.56 -15.50 -5.22
C GLU A 77 11.23 -16.27 -6.35
N LYS A 78 10.49 -17.18 -7.02
CA LYS A 78 11.00 -17.91 -8.19
C LYS A 78 11.38 -16.98 -9.34
N ILE A 79 10.65 -15.89 -9.55
CA ILE A 79 11.00 -14.87 -10.55
C ILE A 79 12.34 -14.23 -10.21
N VAL A 80 12.53 -13.79 -8.97
CA VAL A 80 13.78 -13.18 -8.50
C VAL A 80 14.95 -14.16 -8.62
N GLN A 81 14.75 -15.44 -8.28
CA GLN A 81 15.77 -16.49 -8.42
C GLN A 81 16.12 -16.76 -9.89
N LYS A 82 15.13 -16.78 -10.78
CA LYS A 82 15.31 -17.07 -12.21
C LYS A 82 15.88 -15.89 -12.99
N TYR A 83 15.55 -14.66 -12.59
CA TYR A 83 15.96 -13.43 -13.27
C TYR A 83 16.69 -12.50 -12.28
N PRO A 84 18.03 -12.61 -12.17
CA PRO A 84 18.83 -11.85 -11.21
C PRO A 84 18.76 -10.33 -11.36
N ASP A 85 18.31 -9.83 -12.51
CA ASP A 85 18.11 -8.40 -12.79
C ASP A 85 16.77 -7.86 -12.26
N VAL A 86 15.93 -8.70 -11.64
CA VAL A 86 14.61 -8.33 -11.11
C VAL A 86 14.67 -8.15 -9.59
N ALA A 87 13.91 -7.17 -9.10
CA ALA A 87 13.62 -7.02 -7.68
C ALA A 87 12.11 -6.92 -7.44
N VAL A 88 11.69 -7.26 -6.24
CA VAL A 88 10.32 -7.11 -5.77
C VAL A 88 10.33 -6.25 -4.52
N ILE A 89 9.52 -5.18 -4.51
CA ILE A 89 9.23 -4.39 -3.32
C ILE A 89 7.93 -4.89 -2.72
N ILE A 90 7.92 -5.08 -1.40
CA ILE A 90 6.76 -5.57 -0.65
C ILE A 90 6.02 -4.38 -0.03
N LYS A 91 4.72 -4.27 -0.29
CA LYS A 91 3.83 -3.24 0.27
C LYS A 91 2.70 -3.92 1.06
N PRO A 92 2.87 -4.13 2.38
CA PRO A 92 1.82 -4.75 3.18
C PRO A 92 0.55 -3.88 3.26
N LEU A 93 -0.60 -4.44 2.87
CA LEU A 93 -1.93 -3.85 3.01
C LEU A 93 -2.79 -4.73 3.92
N PRO A 94 -2.84 -4.45 5.25
CA PRO A 94 -3.41 -5.36 6.22
C PRO A 94 -4.95 -5.25 6.31
N PHE A 95 -5.64 -5.68 5.26
CA PHE A 95 -7.11 -5.59 5.16
C PHE A 95 -7.85 -6.74 5.87
N LYS A 96 -7.17 -7.84 6.22
CA LYS A 96 -7.80 -9.04 6.78
C LYS A 96 -7.71 -9.15 8.30
N GLY A 97 -7.86 -8.02 8.99
CA GLY A 97 -8.01 -7.94 10.45
C GLY A 97 -6.72 -7.66 11.21
N GLU A 98 -6.81 -7.64 12.54
CA GLU A 98 -5.71 -7.22 13.42
C GLU A 98 -4.45 -8.09 13.28
N SER A 99 -4.63 -9.38 13.01
CA SER A 99 -3.50 -10.28 12.77
C SER A 99 -2.73 -9.91 11.49
N SER A 100 -3.40 -9.38 10.46
CA SER A 100 -2.73 -8.83 9.28
C SER A 100 -1.93 -7.57 9.62
N VAL A 101 -2.49 -6.69 10.46
CA VAL A 101 -1.81 -5.46 10.91
C VAL A 101 -0.57 -5.82 11.71
N LEU A 102 -0.67 -6.77 12.64
CA LEU A 102 0.46 -7.24 13.44
C LEU A 102 1.54 -7.85 12.55
N ALA A 103 1.18 -8.75 11.64
CA ALA A 103 2.12 -9.37 10.70
C ALA A 103 2.83 -8.34 9.82
N ALA A 104 2.08 -7.37 9.29
CA ALA A 104 2.65 -6.25 8.53
C ALA A 104 3.66 -5.45 9.36
N ARG A 105 3.30 -5.07 10.59
CA ARG A 105 4.18 -4.30 11.48
C ARG A 105 5.44 -5.07 11.85
N ILE A 106 5.33 -6.36 12.16
CA ILE A 106 6.48 -7.23 12.46
C ILE A 106 7.41 -7.27 11.24
N ALA A 107 6.88 -7.54 10.04
CA ALA A 107 7.68 -7.61 8.83
C ALA A 107 8.41 -6.28 8.51
N LEU A 108 7.71 -5.15 8.61
CA LEU A 108 8.30 -3.82 8.37
C LEU A 108 9.35 -3.45 9.45
N THR A 109 9.13 -3.86 10.70
CA THR A 109 10.09 -3.62 11.79
C THR A 109 11.34 -4.49 11.60
N THR A 110 11.17 -5.77 11.25
CA THR A 110 12.29 -6.63 10.92
C THR A 110 13.07 -6.10 9.73
N TRP A 111 12.42 -5.57 8.70
CA TRP A 111 13.13 -4.92 7.60
C TRP A 111 13.97 -3.72 8.06
N ARG A 112 13.42 -2.87 8.92
CA ARG A 112 14.12 -1.69 9.44
C ARG A 112 15.34 -2.06 10.28
N GLU A 113 15.17 -2.98 11.22
CA GLU A 113 16.19 -3.27 12.24
C GLU A 113 17.15 -4.40 11.81
N HIS A 114 16.63 -5.38 11.09
CA HIS A 114 17.32 -6.63 10.73
C HIS A 114 16.98 -7.07 9.29
N PRO A 115 17.31 -6.27 8.26
CA PRO A 115 16.89 -6.51 6.87
C PRO A 115 17.27 -7.90 6.34
N GLN A 116 18.38 -8.47 6.80
CA GLN A 116 18.83 -9.82 6.46
C GLN A 116 17.91 -10.94 6.95
N GLN A 117 17.08 -10.68 7.97
CA GLN A 117 16.11 -11.64 8.52
C GLN A 117 14.74 -11.53 7.86
N PHE A 118 14.48 -10.46 7.10
CA PHE A 118 13.17 -10.17 6.52
C PHE A 118 12.66 -11.32 5.66
N LEU A 119 13.47 -11.83 4.72
CA LEU A 119 13.02 -12.84 3.75
C LEU A 119 12.53 -14.12 4.43
N ALA A 120 13.33 -14.67 5.36
CA ALA A 120 12.97 -15.88 6.08
C ALA A 120 11.70 -15.70 6.94
N LEU A 121 11.49 -14.50 7.51
CA LEU A 121 10.26 -14.15 8.24
C LEU A 121 9.06 -14.04 7.28
N HIS A 122 9.24 -13.37 6.15
CA HIS A 122 8.22 -13.13 5.14
C HIS A 122 7.66 -14.46 4.61
N GLU A 123 8.55 -15.36 4.18
CA GLU A 123 8.24 -16.71 3.70
C GLU A 123 7.45 -17.51 4.75
N LYS A 124 7.95 -17.56 5.99
CA LYS A 124 7.27 -18.29 7.08
C LYS A 124 5.88 -17.73 7.36
N THR A 125 5.72 -16.41 7.30
CA THR A 125 4.44 -15.75 7.58
C THR A 125 3.43 -16.05 6.46
N HIS A 126 3.87 -16.05 5.20
CA HIS A 126 3.02 -16.46 4.07
C HIS A 126 2.68 -17.95 4.09
N ALA A 127 3.60 -18.83 4.47
CA ALA A 127 3.37 -20.28 4.56
C ALA A 127 2.38 -20.70 5.66
N LYS A 128 2.15 -19.86 6.68
CA LYS A 128 1.26 -20.18 7.80
C LYS A 128 -0.20 -20.29 7.34
N ALA A 129 -0.87 -21.40 7.63
CA ALA A 129 -2.32 -21.53 7.45
C ALA A 129 -3.06 -20.50 8.32
N ARG A 130 -4.18 -19.95 7.83
CA ARG A 130 -4.99 -19.00 8.58
C ARG A 130 -5.37 -19.61 9.93
N LEU A 131 -5.05 -18.93 11.04
CA LEU A 131 -5.53 -19.36 12.35
C LEU A 131 -7.06 -19.22 12.37
N PRO A 132 -7.81 -20.22 12.86
CA PRO A 132 -9.28 -20.23 12.80
C PRO A 132 -9.96 -19.14 13.63
N TYR A 133 -9.21 -18.37 14.44
CA TYR A 133 -9.75 -17.37 15.37
C TYR A 133 -9.08 -16.00 15.20
N GLY A 134 -9.00 -15.52 13.95
CA GLY A 134 -8.51 -14.18 13.58
C GLY A 134 -9.19 -13.60 12.35
#